data_AF-A0A2E6EBW2-F1
#
_entry.id   AF-A0A2E6EBW2-F1
#
_cell.length_a   1.000
_cell.length_b   1.000
_cell.length_c   1.000
_cell.angle_alpha   90.00
_cell.angle_beta   90.00
_cell.angle_gamma   90.00
#
_symmetry.space_group_name_H-M   'P 1'
#
loop_
_entity.id
_entity.type
_entity.pdbx_description
1 polymer ?
#
loop_
_entity_poly.entity_id
_entity_poly.type
_entity_poly.pdbx_seq_one_letter_code
_entity_poly.pdbx_strand_id
1 'polypeptide(L)'
;MGGSDSRCLRCGSTKSREVRIFDDPQSLSEAVAASNMPKEIADELEKRISSYNLRLQKPHSAESHSSQHVAAMMDATGDDGQLTLSSLSRSLERMDIHGTTAEKLIGQAEFEGRLIREGQDTWSWLQQSS
;
A
#
# COMPACT_ATOMS: atom_id res chain seq x y z
N MET A 1 -45.59 10.15 19.31
CA MET A 1 -46.63 9.17 19.67
C MET A 1 -46.11 7.79 19.31
N GLY A 2 -46.01 6.89 20.29
CA GLY A 2 -45.51 5.52 20.10
C GLY A 2 -45.13 4.84 21.42
N GLY A 3 -45.85 5.13 22.51
CA GLY A 3 -45.75 4.39 23.76
C GLY A 3 -46.68 3.18 23.67
N SER A 4 -46.16 2.08 23.13
CA SER A 4 -46.81 0.77 23.19
C SER A 4 -45.86 -0.14 23.96
N ASP A 5 -46.34 -0.70 25.08
CA ASP A 5 -45.61 -1.63 25.94
C ASP A 5 -44.77 -2.61 25.12
N SER A 6 -43.46 -2.39 25.10
CA SER A 6 -42.50 -3.17 24.33
C SER A 6 -42.40 -4.56 24.95
N ARG A 7 -43.23 -5.46 24.43
CA ARG A 7 -43.32 -6.85 24.88
C ARG A 7 -42.47 -7.75 24.00
N CYS A 8 -41.57 -8.50 24.61
CA CYS A 8 -40.75 -9.47 23.89
C CYS A 8 -41.61 -10.63 23.38
N LEU A 9 -41.66 -10.83 22.06
CA LEU A 9 -42.41 -11.93 21.42
C LEU A 9 -41.81 -13.33 21.73
N ARG A 10 -40.60 -13.39 22.28
CA ARG A 10 -39.92 -14.65 22.64
C ARG A 10 -40.18 -15.09 24.09
N CYS A 11 -40.19 -14.15 25.05
CA CYS A 11 -40.29 -14.48 26.47
C CYS A 11 -41.45 -13.78 27.20
N GLY A 12 -42.24 -12.96 26.50
CA GLY A 12 -43.42 -12.28 27.05
C GLY A 12 -43.11 -11.13 28.02
N SER A 13 -41.83 -10.86 28.32
CA SER A 13 -41.38 -9.80 29.21
C SER A 13 -41.71 -8.41 28.66
N THR A 14 -42.18 -7.52 29.53
CA THR A 14 -42.36 -6.08 29.28
C THR A 14 -41.18 -5.25 29.77
N LYS A 15 -40.13 -5.91 30.31
CA LYS A 15 -38.90 -5.25 30.75
C LYS A 15 -38.04 -4.95 29.53
N SER A 16 -38.27 -3.80 28.92
CA SER A 16 -37.40 -3.21 27.90
C SER A 16 -36.73 -1.97 28.46
N ARG A 17 -35.46 -1.77 28.11
CA ARG A 17 -34.75 -0.52 28.35
C ARG A 17 -34.24 -0.02 27.01
N GLU A 18 -34.45 1.26 26.75
CA GLU A 18 -33.81 1.93 25.64
C GLU A 18 -32.30 2.03 25.90
N VAL A 19 -31.50 1.43 25.01
CA VAL A 19 -30.05 1.38 25.17
C VAL A 19 -29.39 2.57 24.50
N ARG A 20 -29.79 2.90 23.25
CA ARG A 20 -29.32 4.04 22.45
C ARG A 20 -30.36 4.39 21.37
N ILE A 21 -30.45 5.68 21.03
CA ILE A 21 -31.17 6.20 19.87
C ILE A 21 -30.11 6.62 18.84
N PHE A 22 -30.36 6.34 17.56
CA PHE A 22 -29.52 6.71 16.44
C PHE A 22 -30.33 7.57 15.47
N ASP A 23 -29.83 8.77 15.16
CA ASP A 23 -30.51 9.72 14.28
C ASP A 23 -30.24 9.44 12.79
N ASP A 24 -29.21 8.65 12.49
CA ASP A 24 -28.75 8.35 11.14
C ASP A 24 -28.77 6.82 10.86
N PRO A 25 -29.32 6.36 9.73
CA PRO A 25 -29.38 4.93 9.37
C PRO A 25 -28.02 4.23 9.31
N GLN A 26 -26.95 4.92 8.89
CA GLN A 26 -25.62 4.34 8.81
C GLN A 26 -25.07 4.07 10.21
N SER A 27 -25.22 5.03 11.13
CA SER A 27 -24.80 4.88 12.53
C SER A 27 -25.51 3.71 13.25
N LEU A 28 -26.80 3.50 12.97
CA LEU A 28 -27.55 2.35 13.48
C LEU A 28 -26.98 1.04 12.91
N SER A 29 -26.74 0.99 11.60
CA SER A 29 -26.21 -0.19 10.92
C SER A 29 -24.85 -0.60 11.47
N GLU A 30 -23.95 0.37 11.66
CA GLU A 30 -22.62 0.15 12.23
C GLU A 30 -22.70 -0.38 13.67
N ALA A 31 -23.56 0.21 14.51
CA ALA A 31 -23.73 -0.22 15.90
C ALA A 31 -24.31 -1.64 16.00
N VAL A 32 -25.24 -2.01 15.12
CA VAL A 32 -25.79 -3.36 15.05
C VAL A 32 -24.73 -4.34 14.55
N ALA A 33 -23.99 -4.00 13.51
CA ALA A 33 -22.90 -4.83 12.97
C ALA A 33 -21.82 -5.09 14.03
N ALA A 34 -21.39 -4.04 14.74
CA ALA A 34 -20.40 -4.16 15.82
C ALA A 34 -20.92 -5.01 17.00
N SER A 35 -22.19 -4.87 17.37
CA SER A 35 -22.78 -5.66 18.47
C SER A 35 -22.95 -7.15 18.11
N ASN A 36 -23.05 -7.46 16.82
CA ASN A 36 -23.19 -8.82 16.31
C ASN A 36 -21.85 -9.50 15.98
N MET A 37 -20.73 -8.79 16.11
CA MET A 37 -19.40 -9.34 15.83
C MET A 37 -18.83 -10.00 17.10
N PRO A 38 -18.34 -11.26 17.02
CA PRO A 38 -17.58 -11.87 18.10
C PRO A 38 -16.33 -11.04 18.44
N LYS A 39 -16.02 -10.92 19.73
CA LYS A 39 -14.94 -10.05 20.22
C LYS A 39 -13.58 -10.48 19.67
N GLU A 40 -13.39 -11.78 19.52
CA GLU A 40 -12.17 -12.38 18.97
C GLU A 40 -11.90 -11.91 17.54
N ILE A 41 -12.97 -11.78 16.74
CA ILE A 41 -12.90 -11.35 15.35
C ILE A 41 -12.71 -9.83 15.26
N ALA A 42 -13.37 -9.07 16.14
CA ALA A 42 -13.21 -7.62 16.20
C ALA A 42 -11.75 -7.24 16.52
N ASP A 43 -11.15 -7.87 17.54
CA ASP A 43 -9.76 -7.64 17.94
C ASP A 43 -8.77 -8.03 16.82
N GLU A 44 -9.03 -9.13 16.12
CA GLU A 44 -8.18 -9.56 14.99
C GLU A 44 -8.28 -8.59 13.81
N LEU A 45 -9.48 -8.12 13.50
CA LEU A 45 -9.73 -7.15 12.44
C LEU A 45 -9.03 -5.83 12.73
N GLU A 46 -9.16 -5.30 13.95
CA GLU A 46 -8.47 -4.09 14.38
C GLU A 46 -6.95 -4.21 14.29
N LYS A 47 -6.38 -5.35 14.70
CA LYS A 47 -4.94 -5.63 14.53
C LYS A 47 -4.52 -5.65 13.07
N ARG A 48 -5.33 -6.25 12.19
CA ARG A 48 -5.07 -6.30 10.74
C ARG A 48 -5.13 -4.91 10.12
N ILE A 49 -6.14 -4.11 10.46
CA ILE A 49 -6.28 -2.73 9.97
C ILE A 49 -5.12 -1.87 10.49
N SER A 50 -4.78 -1.97 11.78
CA SER A 50 -3.67 -1.23 12.37
C SER A 50 -2.32 -1.60 11.74
N SER A 51 -2.05 -2.89 11.54
CA SER A 51 -0.82 -3.34 10.86
C SER A 51 -0.77 -2.94 9.38
N TYR A 52 -1.91 -2.92 8.68
CA TYR A 52 -2.02 -2.40 7.32
C TYR A 52 -1.75 -0.89 7.26
N ASN A 53 -2.39 -0.11 8.14
CA ASN A 53 -2.18 1.34 8.23
C ASN A 53 -0.73 1.67 8.63
N LEU A 54 -0.11 0.89 9.52
CA LEU A 54 1.30 1.05 9.86
C LEU A 54 2.21 0.78 8.66
N ARG A 55 1.87 -0.18 7.78
CA ARG A 55 2.61 -0.42 6.53
C ARG A 55 2.48 0.75 5.56
N LEU A 56 1.30 1.36 5.48
CA LEU A 56 1.06 2.56 4.66
C LEU A 56 1.72 3.82 5.24
N GLN A 57 1.80 3.94 6.57
CA GLN A 57 2.36 5.11 7.26
C GLN A 57 3.87 5.00 7.51
N LYS A 58 4.52 3.88 7.20
CA LYS A 58 5.98 3.86 7.15
C LYS A 58 6.40 4.88 6.09
N PRO A 59 7.12 5.96 6.46
CA PRO A 59 7.68 6.86 5.48
C PRO A 59 8.68 6.02 4.68
N HIS A 60 8.26 5.59 3.49
CA HIS A 60 8.96 5.65 2.21
C HIS A 60 10.48 5.95 2.21
N SER A 61 11.26 5.33 3.09
CA SER A 61 12.69 5.16 2.89
C SER A 61 12.95 4.38 1.60
N ALA A 62 12.05 3.46 1.25
CA ALA A 62 12.01 2.79 -0.04
C ALA A 62 11.73 3.73 -1.23
N GLU A 63 10.98 4.82 -1.06
CA GLU A 63 10.70 5.78 -2.15
C GLU A 63 11.88 6.70 -2.38
N SER A 64 12.53 7.16 -1.31
CA SER A 64 13.82 7.87 -1.39
C SER A 64 14.85 7.02 -2.13
N HIS A 65 15.03 5.76 -1.73
CA HIS A 65 15.95 4.86 -2.43
C HIS A 65 15.49 4.57 -3.87
N SER A 66 14.20 4.34 -4.14
CA SER A 66 13.71 4.13 -5.50
C SER A 66 13.96 5.34 -6.41
N SER A 67 13.78 6.56 -5.88
CA SER A 67 14.06 7.80 -6.61
C SER A 67 15.56 7.99 -6.84
N GLN A 68 16.40 7.61 -5.88
CA GLN A 68 17.86 7.60 -6.01
C GLN A 68 18.34 6.57 -7.04
N HIS A 69 17.74 5.37 -7.06
CA HIS A 69 18.05 4.34 -8.05
C HIS A 69 17.64 4.77 -9.46
N VAL A 70 16.46 5.38 -9.61
CA VAL A 70 16.01 5.93 -10.91
C VAL A 70 16.91 7.09 -11.33
N ALA A 71 17.30 7.98 -10.42
CA ALA A 71 18.25 9.05 -10.70
C ALA A 71 19.63 8.50 -11.12
N ALA A 72 20.13 7.46 -10.47
CA ALA A 72 21.39 6.80 -10.85
C ALA A 72 21.30 6.14 -12.23
N MET A 73 20.17 5.52 -12.57
CA MET A 73 19.94 4.96 -13.91
C MET A 73 19.84 6.05 -14.98
N MET A 74 19.17 7.16 -14.70
CA MET A 74 19.12 8.30 -15.64
C MET A 74 20.49 8.94 -15.84
N ASP A 75 21.27 9.11 -14.77
CA ASP A 75 22.64 9.65 -14.84
C ASP A 75 23.61 8.72 -15.59
N ALA A 76 23.40 7.40 -15.48
CA ALA A 76 24.17 6.40 -16.20
C ALA A 76 23.75 6.23 -17.67
N THR A 77 22.65 6.85 -18.08
CA THR A 77 22.17 6.83 -19.46
C THR A 77 22.96 7.86 -20.26
N GLY A 78 23.60 7.42 -21.34
CA GLY A 78 24.36 8.29 -22.22
C GLY A 78 23.47 9.26 -23.01
N ASP A 79 24.09 10.27 -23.64
CA ASP A 79 23.40 11.22 -24.52
C ASP A 79 22.74 10.55 -25.74
N ASP A 80 23.14 9.31 -26.04
CA ASP A 80 22.54 8.43 -27.06
C ASP A 80 21.26 7.71 -26.58
N GLY A 81 20.86 7.91 -25.32
CA GLY A 81 19.71 7.26 -24.70
C GLY A 81 19.98 5.84 -24.21
N GLN A 82 21.24 5.38 -24.27
CA GLN A 82 21.61 4.02 -23.94
C GLN A 82 22.16 3.93 -22.52
N LEU A 83 21.64 2.95 -21.77
CA LEU A 83 22.13 2.55 -20.46
C LEU A 83 23.03 1.32 -20.63
N THR A 84 24.23 1.35 -20.06
CA THR A 84 25.12 0.19 -20.02
C THR A 84 25.32 -0.28 -18.58
N LEU A 85 25.62 -1.57 -18.41
CA LEU A 85 25.91 -2.10 -17.08
C LEU A 85 27.13 -1.40 -16.45
N SER A 86 28.14 -1.11 -17.26
CA SER A 86 29.37 -0.45 -16.83
C SER A 86 29.15 1.01 -16.41
N SER A 87 28.30 1.75 -17.14
CA SER A 87 27.96 3.13 -16.77
C SER A 87 27.15 3.17 -15.48
N LEU A 88 26.20 2.25 -15.31
CA LEU A 88 25.39 2.18 -14.10
C LEU A 88 26.21 1.83 -12.86
N SER A 89 27.11 0.85 -12.94
CA SER A 89 28.01 0.52 -11.81
C SER A 89 28.85 1.73 -11.39
N ARG A 90 29.37 2.49 -12.36
CA ARG A 90 30.15 3.70 -12.09
C ARG A 90 29.31 4.82 -11.45
N SER A 91 28.07 5.01 -11.91
CA SER A 91 27.17 6.01 -11.31
C SER A 91 26.74 5.63 -9.90
N LEU A 92 26.51 4.34 -9.63
CA LEU A 92 26.21 3.85 -8.28
C LEU A 92 27.37 4.07 -7.30
N GLU A 93 28.61 3.76 -7.72
CA GLU A 93 29.81 4.04 -6.92
C GLU A 93 30.00 5.54 -6.68
N ARG A 94 29.82 6.37 -7.72
CA ARG A 94 29.95 7.82 -7.63
C ARG A 94 28.91 8.46 -6.70
N MET A 95 27.71 7.89 -6.65
CA MET A 95 26.61 8.37 -5.82
C MET A 95 26.60 7.76 -4.41
N ASP A 96 27.60 6.95 -4.04
CA ASP A 96 27.70 6.27 -2.74
C ASP A 96 26.47 5.40 -2.42
N ILE A 97 25.80 4.86 -3.46
CA ILE A 97 24.62 4.01 -3.30
C ILE A 97 25.07 2.60 -2.98
N HIS A 98 25.12 2.29 -1.68
CA HIS A 98 25.44 0.97 -1.17
C HIS A 98 24.18 0.25 -0.67
N GLY A 99 23.70 -0.74 -1.43
CA GLY A 99 22.49 -1.50 -1.09
C GLY A 99 21.86 -2.28 -2.26
N THR A 100 22.31 -2.03 -3.48
CA THR A 100 21.91 -2.77 -4.68
C THR A 100 23.09 -2.87 -5.65
N THR A 101 23.02 -3.79 -6.60
CA THR A 101 24.00 -3.88 -7.70
C THR A 101 23.36 -3.42 -9.00
N ALA A 102 24.19 -3.04 -9.97
CA ALA A 102 23.72 -2.60 -11.28
C ALA A 102 22.88 -3.69 -11.98
N GLU A 103 23.29 -4.96 -11.89
CA GLU A 103 22.56 -6.10 -12.47
C GLU A 103 21.18 -6.25 -11.85
N LYS A 104 21.08 -6.05 -10.52
CA LYS A 104 19.83 -6.16 -9.79
C LYS A 104 18.86 -5.03 -10.16
N LEU A 105 19.37 -3.80 -10.31
CA LEU A 105 18.56 -2.66 -10.74
C LEU A 105 18.06 -2.82 -12.17
N ILE A 106 18.93 -3.25 -13.08
CA ILE A 106 18.55 -3.49 -14.47
C ILE A 106 17.54 -4.63 -14.56
N GLY A 107 17.78 -5.75 -13.87
CA GLY A 107 16.83 -6.87 -13.86
C GLY A 107 15.46 -6.49 -13.30
N GLN A 108 15.43 -5.65 -12.26
CA GLN A 108 14.20 -5.09 -11.72
C GLN A 108 13.50 -4.18 -12.74
N ALA A 109 14.23 -3.27 -13.38
CA ALA A 109 13.68 -2.33 -14.34
C ALA A 109 13.21 -2.99 -15.66
N GLU A 110 13.88 -4.06 -16.09
CA GLU A 110 13.46 -4.91 -17.21
C GLU A 110 12.19 -5.68 -16.85
N PHE A 111 12.12 -6.25 -15.64
CA PHE A 111 10.91 -6.94 -15.14
C PHE A 111 9.70 -6.01 -15.01
N GLU A 112 9.93 -4.76 -14.58
CA GLU A 112 8.89 -3.71 -14.49
C GLU A 112 8.52 -3.12 -15.86
N GLY A 113 9.20 -3.51 -16.94
CA GLY A 113 8.93 -3.02 -18.30
C GLY A 113 9.36 -1.57 -18.55
N ARG A 114 10.32 -1.05 -17.75
CA ARG A 114 10.88 0.30 -17.90
C ARG A 114 12.06 0.36 -18.86
N LEU A 115 12.81 -0.74 -18.93
CA LEU A 115 13.97 -0.89 -19.82
C LEU A 115 13.72 -2.04 -20.80
N ILE A 116 14.28 -1.90 -21.99
CA ILE A 116 14.37 -2.99 -22.97
C ILE A 116 15.83 -3.23 -23.33
N ARG A 117 16.21 -4.49 -23.44
CA ARG A 117 17.56 -4.88 -23.83
C ARG A 117 17.73 -4.74 -25.34
N GLU A 118 18.67 -3.91 -25.77
CA GLU A 118 19.00 -3.73 -27.20
C GLU A 118 20.21 -4.57 -27.65
N GLY A 119 21.11 -4.91 -26.72
CA GLY A 119 22.32 -5.65 -27.06
C GLY A 119 22.97 -6.35 -25.87
N GLN A 120 24.22 -6.76 -26.05
CA GLN A 120 25.02 -7.29 -24.96
C GLN A 120 25.36 -6.13 -24.01
N ASP A 121 24.83 -6.19 -22.79
CA ASP A 121 25.00 -5.22 -21.71
C ASP A 121 24.57 -3.78 -22.03
N THR A 122 23.57 -3.64 -22.89
CA THR A 122 22.99 -2.36 -23.35
C THR A 122 21.46 -2.39 -23.28
N TRP A 123 20.87 -1.35 -22.71
CA TRP A 123 19.44 -1.18 -22.52
C TRP A 123 18.98 0.22 -22.93
N SER A 124 17.78 0.33 -23.48
CA SER A 124 17.12 1.60 -23.78
C SER A 124 15.87 1.78 -22.91
N TRP A 125 15.53 3.04 -22.62
CA TRP A 125 14.33 3.36 -21.85
C TRP A 125 13.07 3.18 -22.69
N LEU A 126 12.12 2.43 -22.15
CA LEU A 126 10.79 2.31 -22.73
C LEU A 126 9.98 3.51 -22.27
N GLN A 127 10.03 4.63 -23.01
CA GLN A 127 9.15 5.77 -22.73
C GLN A 127 7.69 5.33 -22.91
N GLN A 128 6.97 5.14 -21.80
CA GLN A 128 5.52 5.20 -21.83
C GLN A 128 5.13 6.66 -22.01
N SER A 129 5.04 7.09 -23.28
CA SER A 129 4.29 8.28 -23.64
C SER A 129 2.88 8.15 -23.06
N SER A 130 2.52 9.11 -22.21
CA SER A 130 1.22 9.24 -21.55
C SER A 130 0.04 9.22 -22.52
#